data_AF-A0A5C6ZD24-F1
#
_entry.id   AF-A0A5C6ZD24-F1
#
_cell.length_a   1.000
_cell.length_b   1.000
_cell.length_c   1.000
_cell.angle_alpha   90.00
_cell.angle_beta   90.00
_cell.angle_gamma   90.00
#
_symmetry.space_group_name_H-M   'P 1'
#
loop_
_entity.id
_entity.type
_entity.pdbx_description
1 polymer ?
#
loop_
_entity_poly.entity_id
_entity_poly.type
_entity_poly.pdbx_seq_one_letter_code
_entity_poly.pdbx_strand_id
1 'polypeptide(L)'
;MKNVYFKILTTLTLLLSVAFGFSQSQLSKSSYEALVSDHLKSVAKDYGFTANDVKDLYINSEVFSKDSQTTSLYINQQFQGIKIHNAVSTVVI
;
A
#
# COMPACT_ATOMS: atom_id res chain seq x y z
N MET A 1 -41.64 2.86 -21.37
CA MET A 1 -40.81 3.72 -20.49
C MET A 1 -40.03 2.93 -19.42
N LYS A 2 -40.65 2.01 -18.65
CA LYS A 2 -39.97 1.16 -17.64
C LYS A 2 -38.71 0.42 -18.14
N ASN A 3 -38.76 -0.15 -19.35
CA ASN A 3 -37.63 -0.89 -19.93
C ASN A 3 -36.43 -0.01 -20.31
N VAL A 4 -36.63 1.30 -20.52
CA VAL A 4 -35.54 2.23 -20.80
C VAL A 4 -34.79 2.58 -19.51
N TYR A 5 -35.52 2.84 -18.41
CA TYR A 5 -34.92 3.05 -17.09
C TYR A 5 -34.16 1.82 -16.59
N PHE A 6 -34.68 0.62 -16.84
CA PHE A 6 -33.98 -0.62 -16.49
C PHE A 6 -32.65 -0.77 -17.25
N LYS A 7 -32.65 -0.49 -18.56
CA LYS A 7 -31.42 -0.49 -19.38
C LYS A 7 -30.41 0.54 -18.87
N ILE A 8 -30.84 1.78 -18.62
CA ILE A 8 -29.98 2.84 -18.07
C ILE A 8 -29.38 2.42 -16.74
N LEU A 9 -30.18 1.85 -15.83
CA LEU A 9 -29.71 1.38 -14.53
C LEU A 9 -28.66 0.28 -14.68
N THR A 10 -28.89 -0.70 -15.56
CA THR A 10 -27.92 -1.78 -15.83
C THR A 10 -26.62 -1.27 -16.47
N THR A 11 -26.69 -0.28 -17.36
CA THR A 11 -25.50 0.33 -17.96
C THR A 11 -24.72 1.14 -16.91
N LEU A 12 -25.41 1.84 -16.01
CA LEU A 12 -24.79 2.62 -14.93
C LEU A 12 -24.06 1.72 -13.92
N THR A 13 -24.67 0.61 -13.49
CA THR A 13 -24.00 -0.34 -12.58
C THR A 13 -22.81 -1.02 -13.23
N LEU A 14 -22.87 -1.32 -14.53
CA LEU A 14 -21.73 -1.85 -15.28
C LEU A 14 -20.57 -0.84 -15.34
N LEU A 15 -20.87 0.44 -15.64
CA LEU A 15 -19.88 1.52 -15.66
C LEU A 15 -19.21 1.75 -14.29
N LEU A 16 -19.99 1.72 -13.21
CA LEU A 16 -19.46 1.86 -11.84
C LEU A 16 -18.50 0.71 -11.47
N SER A 17 -18.83 -0.52 -11.87
CA SER A 17 -18.00 -1.71 -11.58
C SER A 17 -16.62 -1.62 -12.23
N VAL A 18 -16.56 -1.05 -13.44
CA VAL A 18 -15.30 -0.83 -14.17
C VAL A 18 -14.43 0.21 -13.47
N ALA A 19 -15.02 1.28 -12.92
CA ALA A 19 -14.26 2.32 -12.21
C ALA A 19 -13.55 1.80 -10.94
N PHE A 20 -14.15 0.84 -10.22
CA PHE A 20 -13.52 0.24 -9.04
C PHE A 20 -12.36 -0.71 -9.38
N GLY A 21 -12.34 -1.32 -10.57
CA GLY A 21 -11.30 -2.27 -10.98
C GLY A 21 -9.97 -1.65 -11.39
N PHE A 22 -9.95 -0.37 -11.76
CA PHE A 22 -8.76 0.31 -12.30
C PHE A 22 -8.01 1.21 -11.31
N SER A 23 -8.36 1.21 -10.01
CA SER A 23 -7.83 2.19 -9.04
C SER A 23 -6.50 1.83 -8.36
N GLN A 24 -5.84 0.71 -8.68
CA GLN A 24 -4.58 0.38 -8.00
C GLN A 24 -3.52 -0.10 -9.00
N SER A 25 -2.79 0.85 -9.57
CA SER A 25 -1.43 0.57 -10.04
C SER A 25 -0.57 0.36 -8.79
N GLN A 26 -0.40 -0.91 -8.41
CA GLN A 26 0.52 -1.26 -7.34
C GLN A 26 1.93 -1.01 -7.88
N LEU A 27 2.47 0.16 -7.52
CA LEU A 27 3.85 0.56 -7.82
C LEU A 27 4.77 -0.56 -7.33
N SER A 28 5.67 -1.02 -8.21
CA SER A 28 6.68 -2.07 -8.02
C SER A 28 6.83 -2.55 -6.57
N LYS A 29 6.35 -3.76 -6.26
CA LYS A 29 6.64 -4.39 -4.97
C LYS A 29 8.15 -4.46 -4.76
N SER A 30 8.63 -3.87 -3.68
CA SER A 30 10.02 -3.99 -3.26
C SER A 30 10.35 -5.45 -2.96
N SER A 31 11.57 -5.89 -3.30
CA SER A 31 12.05 -7.22 -2.89
C SER A 31 12.15 -7.37 -1.36
N TYR A 32 12.21 -6.25 -0.62
CA TYR A 32 12.31 -6.22 0.83
C TYR A 32 10.95 -6.13 1.55
N GLU A 33 9.83 -6.02 0.82
CA GLU A 33 8.49 -5.85 1.41
C GLU A 33 8.15 -6.98 2.39
N ALA A 34 8.42 -8.23 2.01
CA ALA A 34 8.20 -9.39 2.86
C ALA A 34 9.09 -9.35 4.12
N LEU A 35 10.39 -9.06 3.93
CA LEU A 35 11.36 -8.98 5.03
C LEU A 35 10.94 -7.95 6.08
N VAL A 36 10.58 -6.74 5.64
CA VAL A 36 10.13 -5.67 6.53
C VAL A 36 8.80 -6.04 7.21
N SER A 37 7.84 -6.57 6.47
CA SER A 37 6.54 -6.97 7.02
C SER A 37 6.69 -8.07 8.09
N ASP A 38 7.53 -9.06 7.82
CA ASP A 38 7.73 -10.19 8.73
C ASP A 38 8.53 -9.77 9.97
N HIS A 39 9.50 -8.87 9.84
CA HIS A 39 10.18 -8.26 10.97
C HIS A 39 9.22 -7.47 11.87
N LEU A 40 8.39 -6.59 11.29
CA LEU A 40 7.42 -5.80 12.07
C LEU A 40 6.40 -6.69 12.79
N LYS A 41 5.95 -7.78 12.15
CA LYS A 41 5.07 -8.78 12.78
C LYS A 41 5.76 -9.53 13.91
N SER A 42 7.02 -9.89 13.76
CA SER A 42 7.74 -10.68 14.79
C SER A 42 7.96 -9.87 16.07
N VAL A 43 8.18 -8.57 15.95
CA VAL A 43 8.38 -7.66 17.09
C VAL A 43 7.10 -6.98 17.58
N ALA A 44 5.97 -7.18 16.89
CA ALA A 44 4.71 -6.46 17.17
C ALA A 44 4.27 -6.58 18.63
N LYS A 45 4.39 -7.77 19.22
CA LYS A 45 4.01 -8.01 20.62
C LYS A 45 4.91 -7.25 21.60
N ASP A 46 6.20 -7.17 21.30
CA ASP A 46 7.20 -6.57 22.20
C ASP A 46 7.07 -5.04 22.25
N TYR A 47 6.67 -4.43 21.15
CA TYR A 47 6.44 -2.98 21.03
C TYR A 47 4.97 -2.57 21.16
N GLY A 48 4.06 -3.52 21.37
CA GLY A 48 2.63 -3.24 21.50
C GLY A 48 1.97 -2.76 20.21
N PHE A 49 2.52 -3.08 19.04
CA PHE A 49 1.91 -2.75 17.76
C PHE A 49 0.63 -3.54 17.55
N THR A 50 -0.40 -2.82 17.13
CA THR A 50 -1.64 -3.41 16.63
C THR A 50 -1.48 -3.78 15.17
N ALA A 51 -2.37 -4.64 14.67
CA ALA A 51 -2.41 -4.97 13.25
C ALA A 51 -2.61 -3.74 12.36
N ASN A 52 -3.25 -2.67 12.87
CA ASN A 52 -3.47 -1.43 12.13
C ASN A 52 -2.22 -0.57 12.00
N ASP A 53 -1.29 -0.64 12.96
CA ASP A 53 -0.07 0.17 12.94
C ASP A 53 0.89 -0.26 11.83
N VAL A 54 0.84 -1.55 11.46
CA VAL A 54 1.66 -2.15 10.41
C VAL A 54 0.90 -2.35 9.09
N LYS A 55 -0.38 -1.97 9.06
CA LYS A 55 -1.22 -2.10 7.87
C LYS A 55 -0.88 -0.99 6.88
N ASP A 56 -1.03 -1.30 5.59
CA ASP A 56 -0.95 -0.31 4.52
C ASP A 56 0.39 0.46 4.52
N LEU A 57 1.47 -0.22 4.92
CA LEU A 57 2.84 0.26 4.72
C LEU A 57 3.33 -0.16 3.33
N TYR A 58 4.11 0.70 2.69
CA TYR A 58 4.75 0.40 1.42
C TYR A 58 6.15 1.03 1.35
N ILE A 59 7.05 0.39 0.61
CA ILE A 59 8.40 0.93 0.37
C ILE A 59 8.29 1.91 -0.80
N ASN A 60 8.57 3.18 -0.54
CA ASN A 60 8.49 4.26 -1.52
C ASN A 60 9.79 4.43 -2.31
N SER A 61 10.93 4.19 -1.67
CA SER A 61 12.24 4.25 -2.33
C SER A 61 13.27 3.40 -1.60
N GLU A 62 14.29 2.98 -2.37
CA GLU A 62 15.43 2.19 -1.91
C GLU A 62 16.70 2.89 -2.37
N VAL A 63 17.65 3.10 -1.46
CA VAL A 63 18.90 3.82 -1.75
C VAL A 63 20.08 3.02 -1.22
N PHE A 64 20.88 2.47 -2.14
CA PHE A 64 22.12 1.79 -1.79
C PHE A 64 23.26 2.78 -1.56
N SER A 65 23.94 2.64 -0.42
CA SER A 65 25.12 3.39 -0.05
C SER A 65 26.37 2.53 -0.28
N LYS A 66 27.29 3.01 -1.14
CA LYS A 66 28.56 2.32 -1.38
C LYS A 66 29.49 2.35 -0.17
N ASP A 67 29.45 3.44 0.59
CA ASP A 67 30.37 3.68 1.70
C ASP A 67 30.05 2.77 2.90
N SER A 68 28.77 2.60 3.21
CA SER A 68 28.31 1.72 4.29
C SER A 68 27.97 0.31 3.81
N GLN A 69 27.90 0.08 2.50
CA GLN A 69 27.41 -1.18 1.90
C GLN A 69 26.01 -1.57 2.38
N THR A 70 25.17 -0.59 2.72
CA THR A 70 23.80 -0.79 3.20
C THR A 70 22.77 -0.19 2.26
N THR A 71 21.55 -0.71 2.31
CA THR A 71 20.39 -0.17 1.58
C THR A 71 19.44 0.52 2.55
N SER A 72 19.20 1.81 2.35
CA SER A 72 18.17 2.56 3.07
C SER A 72 16.82 2.41 2.36
N LEU A 73 15.85 1.86 3.06
CA LEU A 73 14.46 1.75 2.65
C LEU A 73 13.65 2.89 3.26
N TYR A 74 12.94 3.64 2.43
CA TYR A 74 11.98 4.64 2.88
C TYR A 74 10.58 4.05 2.82
N ILE A 75 9.99 3.83 3.98
CA ILE A 75 8.67 3.24 4.17
C ILE A 75 7.69 4.37 4.38
N ASN A 76 6.57 4.31 3.66
CA ASN A 76 5.47 5.24 3.79
C ASN A 76 4.20 4.51 4.22
N GLN A 77 3.31 5.24 4.88
CA GLN A 77 1.97 4.76 5.18
C GLN A 77 0.96 5.25 4.13
N GLN A 78 -0.01 4.40 3.84
CA GLN A 78 -1.25 4.79 3.18
C GLN A 78 -2.43 4.36 4.07
N PHE A 79 -3.61 4.93 3.83
CA PHE A 79 -4.84 4.47 4.45
C PHE A 79 -5.87 4.26 3.35
N GLN A 80 -6.33 3.02 3.17
CA GLN A 80 -7.28 2.66 2.10
C GLN A 80 -6.79 3.09 0.69
N GLY A 81 -5.49 3.00 0.46
CA GLY A 81 -4.86 3.40 -0.81
C GLY A 81 -4.55 4.90 -0.96
N ILE A 82 -4.90 5.73 0.03
CA ILE A 82 -4.56 7.15 0.05
C ILE A 82 -3.21 7.33 0.75
N LYS A 83 -2.20 7.85 0.04
CA LYS A 83 -0.85 8.07 0.57
C LYS A 83 -0.85 9.15 1.65
N ILE A 84 -0.14 8.89 2.75
CA ILE A 84 0.11 9.86 3.80
C ILE A 84 1.54 10.37 3.64
N HIS A 85 1.70 11.54 3.01
CA HIS A 85 3.01 12.04 2.58
C HIS A 85 3.99 12.33 3.71
N ASN A 86 3.49 12.66 4.91
CA ASN A 86 4.31 12.99 6.08
C ASN A 86 4.55 11.79 7.02
N ALA A 87 4.00 10.62 6.71
CA ALA A 87 4.23 9.39 7.46
C ALA A 87 5.36 8.60 6.79
N VAL A 88 6.59 9.05 7.00
CA VAL A 88 7.81 8.43 6.46
C VAL A 88 8.61 7.80 7.60
N SER A 89 9.02 6.56 7.42
CA SER A 89 9.96 5.85 8.28
C SER A 89 11.15 5.36 7.45
N THR A 90 12.31 5.19 8.06
CA THR A 90 13.51 4.69 7.39
C THR A 90 13.99 3.42 8.06
N VAL A 91 14.28 2.40 7.27
CA VAL A 91 14.92 1.16 7.70
C VAL A 91 16.21 0.98 6.91
N VAL A 92 17.29 0.60 7.57
CA VAL A 92 18.57 0.32 6.92
C VAL A 92 18.83 -1.17 7.00
N ILE A 93 19.11 -1.79 5.85
CA ILE A 93 19.48 -3.20 5.69
C ILE A 93 20.93 -3.31 5.25
#